data_AF-A0A445L389-F1
#
_entry.id   AF-A0A445L389-F1
#
_cell.length_a   1.000
_cell.length_b   1.000
_cell.length_c   1.000
_cell.angle_alpha   90.00
_cell.angle_beta   90.00
_cell.angle_gamma   90.00
#
_symmetry.space_group_name_H-M   'P 1'
#
loop_
_entity.id
_entity.type
_entity.pdbx_description
1 polymer ?
#
loop_
_entity_poly.entity_id
_entity_poly.type
_entity_poly.pdbx_seq_one_letter_code
_entity_poly.pdbx_strand_id
1 'polypeptide(L)' 'MKEKLGRMYDMKDTKIVFVFKFQPHFGGGKSIGFGLIYDSVENAKKYEPKYRFIKVIGNFR' A
#
# COMPACT_ATOMS: atom_id res chain seq x y z
N MET A 1 7.48 2.55 4.96
CA MET A 1 6.92 1.16 4.95
C MET A 1 6.93 0.55 3.55
N LYS A 2 6.38 1.21 2.53
CA LYS A 2 6.40 0.72 1.14
C LYS A 2 7.80 0.42 0.60
N GLU A 3 8.77 1.30 0.86
CA GLU A 3 10.15 1.10 0.42
C GLU A 3 10.83 -0.11 1.09
N LYS A 4 10.55 -0.34 2.38
CA LYS A 4 11.06 -1.51 3.12
C LYS A 4 10.44 -2.82 2.60
N LEU A 5 9.15 -2.79 2.24
CA LEU A 5 8.46 -3.92 1.59
C LEU A 5 9.01 -4.17 0.18
N GLY A 6 9.31 -3.12 -0.59
CA GLY A 6 9.93 -3.24 -1.91
C GLY A 6 11.28 -3.95 -1.84
N ARG A 7 12.11 -3.64 -0.84
CA ARG A 7 13.39 -4.35 -0.61
C ARG A 7 13.22 -5.79 -0.11
N MET A 8 12.21 -6.05 0.74
CA MET A 8 11.98 -7.40 1.29
C MET A 8 11.48 -8.41 0.25
N TYR A 9 10.73 -7.94 -0.75
CA TYR A 9 10.08 -8.79 -1.75
C TYR A 9 10.61 -8.53 -3.18
N ASP A 10 11.78 -7.89 -3.30
CA ASP A 10 12.44 -7.55 -4.59
C ASP A 10 11.49 -6.90 -5.61
N MET A 11 10.64 -5.99 -5.14
CA MET A 11 9.63 -5.37 -6.01
C MET A 11 10.24 -4.21 -6.77
N LYS A 12 10.17 -4.27 -8.10
CA LYS A 12 10.63 -3.18 -8.98
C LYS A 12 9.79 -1.92 -8.89
N ASP A 13 8.48 -2.04 -8.61
CA ASP A 13 7.55 -0.91 -8.60
C ASP A 13 6.88 -0.72 -7.25
N THR A 14 7.00 0.47 -6.68
CA THR A 14 6.28 0.83 -5.43
C THR A 14 4.78 1.07 -5.68
N LYS A 15 4.37 1.15 -6.95
CA LYS A 15 2.99 1.42 -7.38
C LYS A 15 2.07 0.20 -7.27
N ILE A 16 2.63 -1.00 -7.18
CA ILE A 16 1.87 -2.25 -7.00
C ILE A 16 1.64 -2.60 -5.52
N VAL A 17 2.19 -1.80 -4.59
CA VAL A 17 2.09 -2.02 -3.15
C VAL A 17 1.09 -1.05 -2.51
N PHE A 18 0.01 -1.62 -1.98
CA PHE A 18 -1.06 -0.90 -1.32
C PHE A 18 -1.10 -1.27 0.16
N VAL A 19 -0.88 -0.29 1.03
CA VAL A 19 -0.94 -0.49 2.48
C VAL A 19 -2.03 0.41 3.06
N PHE A 20 -2.95 -0.17 3.84
CA PHE A 20 -4.12 0.54 4.36
C PHE A 20 -4.60 -0.01 5.71
N LYS A 21 -5.53 0.74 6.31
CA LYS A 21 -6.17 0.42 7.61
C LYS A 21 -5.14 0.19 8.73
N PHE A 22 -4.21 1.13 8.87
CA PHE A 22 -3.29 1.14 10.00
C PHE A 22 -4.06 1.51 11.27
N GLN A 23 -4.07 0.61 12.24
CA GLN A 23 -4.60 0.82 13.57
C GLN A 23 -3.45 0.75 14.57
N PRO A 24 -2.99 1.89 15.11
CA PRO A 24 -2.00 1.88 16.18
C PRO A 24 -2.63 1.32 17.44
N HIS A 25 -1.90 0.46 18.16
CA HIS A 25 -2.32 -0.01 19.46
C HIS A 25 -2.21 1.12 20.49
N PHE A 26 -3.20 1.23 21.38
CA PHE A 26 -3.19 2.25 22.43
C PHE A 26 -2.06 1.92 23.43
N GLY A 27 -1.18 2.89 23.70
CA GLY A 27 0.07 2.67 24.43
C GLY A 27 1.33 2.57 23.57
N GLY A 28 1.20 2.58 22.24
CA GLY A 28 2.34 2.62 21.32
C GLY A 28 3.09 1.30 21.17
N GLY A 29 4.12 1.27 20.32
CA GLY A 29 5.00 0.11 20.11
C GLY A 29 4.55 -0.91 19.06
N LYS A 30 3.24 -1.02 18.78
CA LYS A 30 2.73 -1.88 17.70
C LYS A 30 1.64 -1.19 16.89
N SER A 31 1.75 -1.25 15.57
CA SER A 31 0.69 -0.83 14.64
C SER A 31 0.36 -2.01 13.76
N ILE A 32 -0.92 -2.38 13.72
CA ILE A 32 -1.43 -3.40 12.80
C ILE A 32 -1.92 -2.70 11.53
N GLY A 33 -1.74 -3.34 10.38
CA GLY A 33 -2.20 -2.82 9.10
C GLY A 33 -2.21 -3.91 8.06
N PHE A 34 -2.89 -3.65 6.94
CA PHE A 34 -2.97 -4.58 5.83
C PHE A 34 -2.11 -4.09 4.67
N GLY A 35 -1.44 -5.02 4.00
CA GLY A 35 -0.67 -4.77 2.79
C GLY A 35 -1.12 -5.73 1.68
N LEU A 36 -1.49 -5.18 0.53
CA LEU A 36 -1.75 -5.90 -0.70
C LEU A 36 -0.62 -5.64 -1.68
N ILE A 37 -0.15 -6.70 -2.31
CA ILE A 37 0.91 -6.69 -3.31
C ILE A 37 0.32 -7.35 -4.55
N TYR A 38 0.34 -6.64 -5.66
CA TYR A 38 -0.14 -7.13 -6.95
C TYR A 38 1.04 -7.41 -7.88
N ASP A 39 0.92 -8.37 -8.80
CA ASP A 39 1.96 -8.62 -9.82
C ASP A 39 2.07 -7.48 -10.85
N SER A 40 0.95 -6.83 -11.17
CA SER A 40 0.86 -5.81 -12.21
C SER A 40 0.04 -4.59 -11.79
N VAL A 41 0.42 -3.41 -12.31
CA VAL A 41 -0.31 -2.14 -12.07
C VAL A 41 -1.73 -2.19 -12.61
N GLU A 42 -1.98 -2.95 -13.66
CA GLU A 42 -3.31 -3.15 -14.25
C GLU A 42 -4.24 -3.93 -13.34
N ASN A 43 -3.74 -4.99 -12.70
CA ASN A 43 -4.47 -5.76 -11.69
C ASN A 43 -4.79 -4.86 -10.50
N ALA A 44 -3.81 -4.09 -10.02
CA ALA A 44 -4.05 -3.12 -8.97
C ALA A 44 -5.18 -2.13 -9.33
N LYS A 45 -5.21 -1.60 -10.56
CA LYS A 45 -6.28 -0.70 -11.03
C LYS A 45 -7.65 -1.37 -11.17
N LYS A 46 -7.68 -2.66 -11.50
CA LYS A 46 -8.91 -3.43 -11.72
C LYS A 46 -9.59 -3.84 -10.41
N TYR A 47 -8.80 -4.24 -9.41
CA TYR A 47 -9.30 -4.74 -8.13
C TYR A 47 -9.42 -3.64 -7.07
N GLU A 48 -8.63 -2.57 -7.15
CA GLU A 48 -8.75 -1.46 -6.21
C GLU A 48 -9.93 -0.55 -6.58
N PRO A 49 -10.81 -0.21 -5.62
CA PRO A 49 -11.81 0.82 -5.82
C PRO A 49 -11.17 2.16 -6.20
N LYS A 50 -11.72 2.86 -7.20
CA LYS A 50 -11.20 4.16 -7.69
C LYS A 50 -10.89 5.16 -6.57
N TYR A 51 -11.71 5.21 -5.52
CA TYR A 51 -11.50 6.12 -4.37
C TYR A 51 -10.20 5.83 -3.59
N ARG A 52 -9.78 4.57 -3.53
CA ARG A 52 -8.56 4.15 -2.81
C ARG A 52 -7.32 4.37 -3.65
N PHE A 53 -7.42 4.17 -4.96
CA PHE A 53 -6.36 4.52 -5.91
C PHE A 53 -5.96 6.00 -5.79
N ILE A 54 -6.95 6.90 -5.72
CA ILE A 54 -6.72 8.34 -5.54
C ILE A 54 -6.03 8.64 -4.20
N LYS A 55 -6.40 7.95 -3.11
CA LYS A 55 -5.78 8.19 -1.79
C LYS A 55 -4.34 7.68 -1.68
N VAL A 56 -3.95 6.71 -2.53
CA VAL A 56 -2.62 6.08 -2.50
C VAL A 56 -1.66 6.69 -3.53
N ILE A 57 -2.18 7.22 -4.64
CA ILE A 57 -1.39 7.75 -5.76
C ILE A 57 -1.65 9.24 -6.02
N GLY A 58 -2.80 9.77 -5.60
CA GLY A 58 -3.17 11.17 -5.75
C GLY A 58 -2.40 12.07 -4.79
N ASN A 59 -1.19 12.45 -5.20
CA ASN A 59 -0.68 13.79 -4.95
C ASN A 59 -1.46 14.74 -5.87
N PHE A 60 -2.66 15.16 -5.46
CA PHE A 60 -3.14 16.46 -5.88
C PHE A 60 -2.55 17.45 -4.88
N ARG A 61 -1.77 18.40 -5.42
CA ARG A 61 -1.25 19.58 -4.74
C ARG A 61 -2.28 20.22 -3.80
#